data_AF-A0A2N0W756-F1
#
_entry.id   AF-A0A2N0W756-F1
#
_cell.length_a   1.000
_cell.length_b   1.000
_cell.length_c   1.000
_cell.angle_alpha   90.00
_cell.angle_beta   90.00
_cell.angle_gamma   90.00
#
_symmetry.space_group_name_H-M   'P 1'
#
loop_
_entity.id
_entity.type
_entity.pdbx_description
1 polymer ?
#
loop_
_entity_poly.entity_id
_entity_poly.type
_entity_poly.pdbx_seq_one_letter_code
_entity_poly.pdbx_strand_id
1 'polypeptide(L)'
;MTDTDNNTAFTENSITTFCSLIAGLDFSHFEEAQLYDLIALTSESAGGLCQGLLCLSEGLENCEILPPEGIRQVSAYLKASAHLLPVLFELNEQANQGLTRGKKITAYPMN
;
A
#
# COMPACT_ATOMS: atom_id res chain seq x y z
N MET A 1 -24.31 0.75 -39.09
CA MET A 1 -24.18 -0.29 -38.07
C MET A 1 -22.77 -0.84 -38.18
N THR A 2 -21.88 -0.32 -37.35
CA THR A 2 -20.71 -0.97 -36.77
C THR A 2 -20.22 0.00 -35.71
N ASP A 3 -20.26 -0.50 -34.49
CA ASP A 3 -20.18 0.20 -33.23
C ASP A 3 -18.84 0.93 -33.05
N THR A 4 -18.95 2.21 -32.69
CA THR A 4 -17.84 3.00 -32.14
C THR A 4 -17.68 2.58 -30.68
N ASP A 5 -17.15 1.38 -30.46
CA ASP A 5 -16.91 0.87 -29.12
C ASP A 5 -15.59 1.44 -28.56
N ASN A 6 -15.76 2.43 -27.68
CA ASN A 6 -14.95 2.71 -26.50
C ASN A 6 -13.43 2.52 -26.63
N ASN A 7 -12.78 3.50 -27.26
CA ASN A 7 -11.34 3.71 -27.10
C ASN A 7 -10.98 4.43 -25.78
N THR A 8 -11.82 4.32 -24.75
CA THR A 8 -11.46 4.64 -23.36
C THR A 8 -10.78 3.41 -22.74
N ALA A 9 -9.71 2.93 -23.38
CA ALA A 9 -8.82 1.99 -22.73
C ALA A 9 -8.16 2.73 -21.57
N PHE A 10 -8.68 2.45 -20.37
CA PHE A 10 -8.09 2.77 -19.08
C PHE A 10 -6.56 2.61 -19.15
N THR A 11 -5.83 3.71 -19.28
CA THR A 11 -4.42 3.75 -18.91
C THR A 11 -4.33 3.91 -17.39
N GLU A 12 -5.07 3.11 -16.62
CA GLU A 12 -4.78 3.01 -15.20
C GLU A 12 -3.40 2.38 -15.09
N ASN A 13 -2.47 3.11 -14.47
CA ASN A 13 -1.21 2.56 -14.01
C ASN A 13 -1.51 1.29 -13.20
N SER A 14 -0.78 0.20 -13.42
CA SER A 14 -0.94 -1.06 -12.69
C SER A 14 -0.91 -0.87 -11.17
N ILE A 15 -0.22 0.17 -10.67
CA ILE A 15 -0.24 0.57 -9.26
C ILE A 15 -1.63 1.05 -8.84
N THR A 16 -2.24 1.94 -9.62
CA THR A 16 -3.59 2.47 -9.35
C THR A 16 -4.62 1.34 -9.35
N THR A 17 -4.62 0.49 -10.38
CA THR A 17 -5.54 -0.68 -10.43
C THR A 17 -5.32 -1.60 -9.23
N PHE A 18 -4.07 -1.86 -8.85
CA PHE A 18 -3.79 -2.72 -7.69
C PHE A 18 -4.29 -2.10 -6.38
N CYS A 19 -4.06 -0.81 -6.15
CA CYS A 19 -4.61 -0.09 -4.98
C CYS A 19 -6.15 -0.13 -4.97
N SER A 20 -6.80 0.08 -6.11
CA SER A 20 -8.27 0.00 -6.20
C SER A 20 -8.81 -1.39 -5.88
N LEU A 21 -8.10 -2.46 -6.25
CA LEU A 21 -8.47 -3.83 -5.86
C LEU A 21 -8.34 -4.04 -4.35
N ILE A 22 -7.29 -3.50 -3.74
CA ILE A 22 -7.08 -3.58 -2.27
C ILE A 22 -8.15 -2.76 -1.52
N ALA A 23 -8.50 -1.58 -2.01
CA ALA A 23 -9.56 -0.73 -1.46
C ALA A 23 -10.94 -1.42 -1.49
N GLY A 24 -11.14 -2.35 -2.43
CA GLY A 24 -12.36 -3.14 -2.56
C GLY A 24 -12.43 -4.37 -1.65
N LEU A 25 -11.38 -4.68 -0.88
CA LEU A 25 -11.39 -5.80 0.05
C LEU A 25 -12.34 -5.52 1.23
N ASP A 26 -13.07 -6.54 1.65
CA ASP A 26 -13.94 -6.44 2.82
C ASP A 26 -13.20 -6.82 4.10
N PHE A 27 -13.04 -5.86 5.00
CA PHE A 27 -12.41 -6.04 6.31
C PHE A 27 -13.41 -6.31 7.43
N SER A 28 -14.71 -6.44 7.12
CA SER A 28 -15.77 -6.63 8.12
C SER A 28 -15.65 -7.94 8.92
N HIS A 29 -14.92 -8.93 8.38
CA HIS A 29 -14.73 -10.24 9.00
C HIS A 29 -13.54 -10.31 9.97
N PHE A 30 -12.70 -9.28 10.03
CA PHE A 30 -11.58 -9.25 10.98
C PHE A 30 -12.04 -8.84 12.38
N GLU A 31 -11.47 -9.50 13.38
CA GLU A 31 -11.62 -9.08 14.78
C GLU A 31 -10.83 -7.80 15.06
N GLU A 32 -11.22 -7.04 16.09
CA GLU A 32 -10.55 -5.79 16.46
C GLU A 32 -9.04 -5.96 16.69
N ALA A 33 -8.61 -7.05 17.34
CA ALA A 33 -7.20 -7.35 17.54
C ALA A 33 -6.45 -7.55 16.20
N GLN A 34 -7.05 -8.27 15.25
CA GLN A 34 -6.47 -8.51 13.93
C GLN A 34 -6.35 -7.20 13.12
N LEU A 35 -7.30 -6.28 13.28
CA LEU A 35 -7.24 -4.97 12.66
C LEU A 35 -6.10 -4.11 13.25
N TYR A 36 -5.89 -4.14 14.58
CA TYR A 36 -4.73 -3.47 15.18
C TYR A 36 -3.40 -4.08 14.72
N ASP A 37 -3.30 -5.41 14.67
CA ASP A 37 -2.11 -6.10 14.19
C ASP A 37 -1.81 -5.73 12.73
N LEU A 38 -2.84 -5.65 11.88
CA LEU A 38 -2.70 -5.23 10.48
C LEU A 38 -2.24 -3.77 10.36
N ILE A 39 -2.78 -2.86 11.17
CA ILE A 39 -2.34 -1.46 11.24
C ILE A 39 -0.87 -1.37 11.65
N ALA A 40 -0.47 -2.10 12.68
CA ALA A 40 0.91 -2.14 13.15
C ALA A 40 1.85 -2.67 12.06
N LEU A 41 1.51 -3.81 11.45
CA LEU A 41 2.31 -4.45 10.41
C LEU A 41 2.45 -3.56 9.17
N THR A 42 1.36 -2.95 8.70
CA THR A 42 1.38 -2.08 7.51
C THR A 42 2.18 -0.80 7.76
N SER A 43 2.03 -0.20 8.94
CA SER A 43 2.79 0.99 9.35
C SER A 43 4.28 0.69 9.50
N GLU A 44 4.64 -0.42 10.16
CA GLU A 44 6.03 -0.85 10.31
C GLU A 44 6.67 -1.15 8.97
N SER A 45 5.96 -1.87 8.08
CA SER A 45 6.45 -2.20 6.74
C SER A 45 6.69 -0.95 5.90
N ALA A 46 5.76 0.02 5.93
CA ALA A 46 5.91 1.28 5.23
C ALA A 46 7.08 2.09 5.80
N GLY A 47 7.23 2.10 7.12
CA GLY A 47 8.37 2.72 7.81
C GLY A 47 9.70 2.12 7.37
N GLY A 48 9.82 0.79 7.34
CA GLY A 48 11.01 0.08 6.86
C GLY A 48 11.37 0.41 5.41
N LEU A 49 10.37 0.46 4.53
CA LEU A 49 10.58 0.84 3.12
C LEU A 49 11.09 2.29 3.00
N CYS A 50 10.48 3.23 3.73
CA CYS A 50 10.92 4.62 3.77
C CYS A 50 12.34 4.78 4.33
N GLN A 51 12.71 4.02 5.36
CA GLN A 51 14.06 4.03 5.92
C GLN A 51 15.10 3.53 4.92
N GLY A 52 14.81 2.45 4.19
CA GLY A 52 15.72 2.01 3.14
C GLY A 52 15.81 3.00 1.99
N LEU A 53 14.73 3.71 1.63
CA LEU A 53 14.79 4.80 0.63
C LEU A 53 15.69 5.95 1.10
N LEU A 54 15.62 6.31 2.38
CA LEU A 54 16.49 7.34 2.97
C LEU A 54 17.95 6.89 2.95
N CYS A 55 18.25 5.67 3.38
CA CYS A 55 19.60 5.11 3.34
C CYS A 55 20.18 5.09 1.90
N LEU A 56 19.35 4.74 0.91
CA LEU A 56 19.75 4.83 -0.50
C LEU A 56 20.02 6.26 -0.94
N SER A 57 19.20 7.23 -0.51
CA SER A 57 19.42 8.66 -0.80
C SER A 57 20.76 9.13 -0.25
N GLU A 58 21.07 8.81 1.01
CA GLU A 58 22.32 9.17 1.68
C GLU A 58 23.54 8.58 0.96
N GLY A 59 23.47 7.30 0.54
CA GLY A 59 24.54 6.68 -0.24
C GLY A 59 24.76 7.35 -1.60
N LEU A 60 23.68 7.76 -2.29
CA LEU A 60 23.76 8.49 -3.55
C LEU A 60 24.36 9.90 -3.37
N GLU A 61 23.95 10.62 -2.32
CA GLU A 61 24.51 11.94 -1.97
C GLU A 61 26.02 11.85 -1.69
N ASN A 62 26.46 10.76 -1.05
CA ASN A 62 27.87 10.50 -0.75
C ASN A 62 28.66 9.93 -1.93
N CYS A 63 28.06 9.82 -3.13
CA CYS A 63 28.70 9.30 -4.34
C CYS A 63 29.27 7.88 -4.16
N GLU A 64 28.61 7.04 -3.36
CA GLU A 64 29.02 5.67 -3.14
C GLU A 64 28.98 4.87 -4.45
N ILE A 65 30.08 4.18 -4.77
CA ILE A 65 30.17 3.37 -5.98
C ILE A 65 29.46 2.04 -5.75
N LEU A 66 28.30 1.88 -6.36
CA LEU A 66 27.60 0.61 -6.39
C LEU A 66 28.31 -0.37 -7.34
N PRO A 67 28.57 -1.62 -6.94
CA PRO A 67 28.94 -2.66 -7.90
C PRO A 67 27.80 -2.86 -8.90
N PRO A 68 28.05 -3.47 -10.08
CA PRO A 68 27.01 -3.69 -11.09
C PRO A 68 25.75 -4.40 -10.55
N GLU A 69 25.94 -5.32 -9.60
CA GLU A 69 24.84 -6.00 -8.92
C GLU A 69 24.05 -5.08 -7.97
N GLY A 70 24.74 -4.12 -7.33
CA GLY A 70 24.12 -3.12 -6.47
C GLY A 70 23.12 -2.25 -7.22
N ILE A 71 23.42 -1.88 -8.47
CA ILE A 71 22.48 -1.10 -9.31
C ILE A 71 21.17 -1.88 -9.53
N ARG A 72 21.24 -3.19 -9.79
CA ARG A 72 20.05 -4.04 -9.96
C ARG A 72 19.23 -4.11 -8.68
N GLN A 73 19.89 -4.25 -7.52
CA GLN A 73 19.23 -4.31 -6.22
C GLN A 73 18.53 -2.98 -5.88
N VAL A 74 19.20 -1.84 -6.11
CA VAL A 74 18.60 -0.51 -5.93
C VAL A 74 17.38 -0.34 -6.84
N SER A 75 17.49 -0.72 -8.12
CA SER A 75 16.35 -0.66 -9.05
C SER A 75 15.18 -1.52 -8.60
N ALA A 76 15.46 -2.74 -8.12
CA ALA A 76 14.44 -3.65 -7.60
C ALA A 76 13.77 -3.06 -6.35
N TYR A 77 14.55 -2.49 -5.44
CA TYR A 77 14.06 -1.86 -4.21
C TYR A 77 13.17 -0.63 -4.49
N LEU A 78 13.59 0.23 -5.42
CA LEU A 78 12.81 1.41 -5.84
C LEU A 78 11.48 0.99 -6.46
N LYS A 79 11.49 -0.02 -7.33
CA LYS A 79 10.26 -0.58 -7.92
C LYS A 79 9.36 -1.16 -6.84
N ALA A 80 9.90 -2.01 -5.96
CA ALA A 80 9.14 -2.61 -4.87
C ALA A 80 8.51 -1.52 -3.98
N SER A 81 9.27 -0.51 -3.58
CA SER A 81 8.75 0.62 -2.79
C SER A 81 7.63 1.38 -3.51
N ALA A 82 7.78 1.65 -4.80
CA ALA A 82 6.76 2.34 -5.60
C ALA A 82 5.45 1.56 -5.72
N HIS A 83 5.51 0.23 -5.71
CA HIS A 83 4.33 -0.63 -5.76
C HIS A 83 3.73 -0.90 -4.36
N LEU A 84 4.56 -1.11 -3.35
CA LEU A 84 4.14 -1.56 -2.02
C LEU A 84 3.69 -0.41 -1.12
N LEU A 85 4.34 0.75 -1.15
CA LEU A 85 3.97 1.86 -0.27
C LEU A 85 2.49 2.26 -0.42
N PRO A 86 1.96 2.50 -1.65
CA PRO A 86 0.54 2.84 -1.82
C PRO A 86 -0.41 1.77 -1.27
N VAL A 87 -0.04 0.49 -1.42
CA VAL A 87 -0.84 -0.65 -0.96
C VAL A 87 -0.85 -0.74 0.56
N LEU A 88 0.29 -0.52 1.20
CA LEU A 88 0.40 -0.48 2.65
C LEU A 88 -0.42 0.67 3.24
N PHE A 89 -0.44 1.84 2.60
CA PHE A 89 -1.30 2.95 3.00
C PHE A 89 -2.78 2.60 2.86
N GLU A 90 -3.19 2.01 1.73
CA GLU A 90 -4.58 1.59 1.52
C GLU A 90 -5.01 0.55 2.56
N LEU A 91 -4.20 -0.50 2.78
CA LEU A 91 -4.49 -1.52 3.80
C LEU A 91 -4.63 -0.92 5.20
N ASN A 92 -3.73 0.01 5.54
CA ASN A 92 -3.77 0.69 6.83
C ASN A 92 -5.05 1.54 6.96
N GLU A 93 -5.45 2.25 5.91
CA GLU A 93 -6.69 3.02 5.89
C GLU A 93 -7.92 2.11 6.05
N GLN A 94 -8.01 1.03 5.27
CA GLN A 94 -9.13 0.10 5.34
C GLN A 94 -9.24 -0.56 6.73
N ALA A 95 -8.11 -0.93 7.34
CA ALA A 95 -8.09 -1.48 8.69
C ALA A 95 -8.59 -0.47 9.74
N ASN A 96 -8.18 0.80 9.63
CA ASN A 96 -8.67 1.88 10.47
C ASN A 96 -10.18 2.12 10.28
N GLN A 97 -10.67 2.10 9.04
CA GLN A 97 -12.09 2.20 8.74
C GLN A 97 -12.88 1.04 9.38
N GLY A 98 -12.35 -0.18 9.33
CA GLY A 98 -12.90 -1.36 10.03
C GLY A 98 -13.10 -1.13 11.53
N LEU A 99 -12.08 -0.60 12.21
CA LEU A 99 -12.16 -0.25 13.64
C LEU A 99 -13.23 0.81 13.93
N THR A 100 -13.36 1.83 13.07
CA THR A 100 -14.37 2.88 13.27
C THR A 100 -15.80 2.37 13.06
N ARG A 101 -16.01 1.41 12.14
CA ARG A 101 -17.32 0.75 11.96
C ARG A 101 -17.67 -0.14 13.15
N GLY A 102 -16.73 -0.94 13.65
CA GLY A 102 -16.94 -1.78 14.84
C GLY A 102 -17.35 -0.96 16.07
N LYS A 103 -16.69 0.18 16.31
CA LYS A 103 -17.03 1.11 17.40
C LYS A 103 -18.43 1.73 17.30
N LYS A 104 -18.95 1.95 16.08
CA LYS A 104 -20.34 2.44 15.89
C LYS A 104 -21.39 1.38 16.23
N ILE A 105 -21.10 0.10 16.00
CA ILE A 105 -22.03 -1.00 16.28
C ILE A 105 -22.12 -1.25 17.79
N THR A 106 -21.00 -1.18 18.52
CA THR A 106 -20.99 -1.38 19.97
C THR A 106 -21.51 -0.17 20.76
N ALA A 107 -21.44 1.03 20.21
CA ALA A 107 -21.94 2.25 20.86
C ALA A 107 -23.48 2.41 20.84
N TYR A 108 -24.20 1.63 20.03
CA TYR A 108 -25.66 1.61 20.00
C TYR A 108 -26.19 0.18 20.16
N PRO A 109 -26.34 -0.35 21.39
CA PRO A 109 -27.18 -1.51 21.59
C PRO A 109 -28.63 -1.12 21.28
N MET A 110 -29.19 -1.66 20.19
CA MET A 110 -30.62 -1.65 19.94
C MET A 110 -31.28 -2.55 21.00
N ASN A 111 -32.06 -1.93 21.88
CA ASN A 111 -32.95 -2.60 22.85
C ASN A 111 -34.05 -3.39 22.15
#